data_AF-A0A2R7YYV9-F1
#
_entry.id   AF-A0A2R7YYV9-F1
#
_cell.length_a   1.000
_cell.length_b   1.000
_cell.length_c   1.000
_cell.angle_alpha   90.00
_cell.angle_beta   90.00
_cell.angle_gamma   90.00
#
_symmetry.space_group_name_H-M   'P 1'
#
loop_
_entity.id
_entity.type
_entity.pdbx_description
1 polymer ?
#
loop_
_entity_poly.entity_id
_entity_poly.type
_entity_poly.pdbx_seq_one_letter_code
_entity_poly.pdbx_strand_id
1 'polypeptide(L)'
;MTRPRTTRYTLLGLILAPVLVLCLGTTALALTASAEAESGRSSDRSTDRAVTKVKYPGIGIEVKRTSGDERKLKGTPRSFKKFIRARLDELFEEAGSKPRCATAPTVVVKRFDARGFGGGGEGSYGPCAGGGYSIIWKKSASGWEPILGTQDVRYCQDLAFHGVTNFIGGPDCITEDGKAIRYRLKKTDTGSPEASARRVSSLVSGFPDVPTEALLSPAAEEQVAVLTAKKAYVDVDTCVAAGDSDPLAGKLGGSPFGCSVTAYTTTMQQKKIGSYLLRIDEDFLVTELVELA
;
A
#
# COMPACT_ATOMS: atom_id res chain seq x y z
N MET A 1 -38.02 21.21 0.26
CA MET A 1 -38.29 21.68 -1.13
C MET A 1 -37.31 21.00 -2.06
N THR A 2 -37.80 20.15 -2.95
CA THR A 2 -37.03 19.38 -3.93
C THR A 2 -36.83 20.18 -5.22
N ARG A 3 -35.63 20.09 -5.83
CA ARG A 3 -35.42 20.38 -7.25
C ARG A 3 -34.48 19.32 -7.84
N PRO A 4 -34.86 18.60 -8.91
CA PRO A 4 -33.98 17.64 -9.56
C PRO A 4 -32.95 18.36 -10.44
N ARG A 5 -31.79 17.75 -10.66
CA ARG A 5 -30.90 18.10 -11.77
C ARG A 5 -31.01 17.04 -12.85
N THR A 6 -31.21 17.52 -14.08
CA THR A 6 -31.53 16.73 -15.25
C THR A 6 -30.29 16.15 -15.92
N THR A 7 -30.34 14.85 -16.20
CA THR A 7 -29.45 14.20 -17.16
C THR A 7 -29.69 14.78 -18.56
N ARG A 8 -28.62 15.07 -19.30
CA ARG A 8 -28.66 15.25 -20.76
C ARG A 8 -27.54 14.43 -21.37
N TYR A 9 -27.91 13.28 -21.94
CA TYR A 9 -27.09 12.60 -22.94
C TYR A 9 -27.18 13.41 -24.24
N THR A 10 -26.04 13.62 -24.90
CA THR A 10 -26.00 14.08 -26.29
C THR A 10 -25.11 13.11 -27.06
N LEU A 11 -25.73 12.30 -27.90
CA LEU A 11 -25.10 11.33 -28.80
C LEU A 11 -24.91 11.96 -30.20
N LEU A 12 -24.09 11.30 -31.01
CA LEU A 12 -23.80 11.54 -32.43
C LEU A 12 -22.98 12.79 -32.80
N GLY A 13 -21.82 12.50 -33.42
CA GLY A 13 -20.94 13.43 -34.13
C GLY A 13 -19.96 12.63 -34.99
N LEU A 14 -20.49 11.91 -35.98
CA LEU A 14 -19.75 10.95 -36.81
C LEU A 14 -19.22 11.64 -38.08
N ILE A 15 -17.89 11.78 -38.21
CA ILE A 15 -17.23 12.21 -39.46
C ILE A 15 -16.00 11.35 -39.72
N LEU A 16 -15.89 10.84 -40.96
CA LEU A 16 -14.79 10.02 -41.45
C LEU A 16 -13.52 10.85 -41.72
N ALA A 17 -12.35 10.22 -41.54
CA ALA A 17 -11.18 10.46 -42.39
C ALA A 17 -10.21 9.27 -42.34
N PRO A 18 -10.02 8.49 -43.42
CA PRO A 18 -8.90 7.56 -43.54
C PRO A 18 -7.70 8.27 -44.18
N VAL A 19 -6.63 8.51 -43.41
CA VAL A 19 -5.35 8.96 -43.96
C VAL A 19 -4.37 7.78 -43.94
N LEU A 20 -4.39 7.03 -45.04
CA LEU A 20 -3.43 5.98 -45.34
C LEU A 20 -2.16 6.64 -45.91
N VAL A 21 -1.06 6.67 -45.15
CA VAL A 21 0.26 7.05 -45.68
C VAL A 21 1.23 5.90 -45.44
N LEU A 22 1.53 5.16 -46.51
CA LEU A 22 2.68 4.27 -46.54
C LEU A 22 3.96 5.11 -46.59
N CYS A 23 4.83 4.94 -45.59
CA CYS A 23 6.25 5.22 -45.74
C CYS A 23 7.03 3.93 -45.51
N LEU A 24 7.29 3.20 -46.60
CA LEU A 24 8.24 2.10 -46.64
C LEU A 24 9.66 2.66 -46.46
N GLY A 25 10.15 2.65 -45.22
CA GLY A 25 11.49 3.11 -44.85
C GLY A 25 12.38 1.96 -44.43
N THR A 26 12.91 1.20 -45.40
CA THR A 26 13.98 0.23 -45.15
C THR A 26 15.31 0.95 -44.92
N THR A 27 15.73 1.09 -43.66
CA THR A 27 17.12 1.44 -43.30
C THR A 27 17.73 0.33 -42.48
N ALA A 28 18.49 -0.54 -43.16
CA ALA A 28 19.43 -1.43 -42.47
C ALA A 28 20.53 -0.56 -41.84
N LEU A 29 20.71 -0.67 -40.52
CA LEU A 29 21.78 0.01 -39.79
C LEU A 29 22.45 -0.97 -38.82
N ALA A 30 23.73 -1.20 -39.13
CA ALA A 30 24.77 -1.96 -38.44
C ALA A 30 24.45 -2.53 -37.03
N LEU A 31 24.60 -3.85 -36.90
CA LEU A 31 25.01 -4.47 -35.63
C LEU A 31 26.48 -4.13 -35.36
N THR A 32 26.74 -3.01 -34.69
CA THR A 32 28.02 -2.81 -33.99
C THR A 32 27.95 -3.49 -32.62
N ALA A 33 28.53 -4.69 -32.54
CA ALA A 33 28.74 -5.39 -31.28
C ALA A 33 29.88 -4.71 -30.48
N SER A 34 29.54 -3.71 -29.66
CA SER A 34 30.48 -3.18 -28.66
C SER A 34 30.49 -4.07 -27.42
N ALA A 35 31.37 -5.08 -27.45
CA ALA A 35 31.82 -5.76 -26.25
C ALA A 35 32.84 -4.86 -25.53
N GLU A 36 32.35 -3.92 -24.69
CA GLU A 36 33.20 -3.12 -23.82
C GLU A 36 32.94 -3.46 -22.34
N ALA A 37 34.04 -3.62 -21.59
CA ALA A 37 34.03 -4.20 -20.26
C ALA A 37 33.81 -3.16 -19.16
N GLU A 38 32.75 -3.32 -18.36
CA GLU A 38 32.68 -2.71 -17.02
C GLU A 38 33.20 -3.66 -15.93
N SER A 39 34.44 -4.13 -16.10
CA SER A 39 35.26 -4.60 -14.98
C SER A 39 35.73 -3.38 -14.17
N GLY A 40 34.85 -2.84 -13.30
CA GLY A 40 35.12 -1.50 -12.75
C GLY A 40 34.30 -0.99 -11.57
N ARG A 41 33.58 -1.82 -10.79
CA ARG A 41 32.83 -1.33 -9.61
C ARG A 41 32.60 -2.36 -8.48
N SER A 42 33.69 -2.95 -7.96
CA SER A 42 33.64 -3.78 -6.75
C SER A 42 34.79 -3.50 -5.78
N SER A 43 34.91 -2.22 -5.37
CA SER A 43 35.81 -1.80 -4.28
C SER A 43 35.18 -0.68 -3.42
N ASP A 44 33.88 -0.82 -3.14
CA ASP A 44 33.17 -0.02 -2.12
C ASP A 44 32.46 -0.97 -1.13
N ARG A 45 33.12 -2.09 -0.85
CA ARG A 45 32.73 -3.10 0.15
C ARG A 45 33.66 -2.95 1.35
N SER A 46 33.10 -2.89 2.55
CA SER A 46 33.84 -2.86 3.82
C SER A 46 34.47 -1.53 4.24
N THR A 47 33.69 -0.45 4.25
CA THR A 47 33.54 0.23 5.55
C THR A 47 32.24 -0.25 6.18
N ASP A 48 32.36 -1.01 7.26
CA ASP A 48 31.22 -1.50 8.04
C ASP A 48 30.60 -0.30 8.77
N ARG A 49 29.67 0.35 8.07
CA ARG A 49 29.31 1.75 8.29
C ARG A 49 28.44 1.85 9.54
N ALA A 50 29.00 2.43 10.61
CA ALA A 50 28.31 2.62 11.90
C ALA A 50 26.83 2.98 11.72
N VAL A 51 25.94 2.08 12.15
CA VAL A 51 24.50 2.13 11.84
C VAL A 51 23.89 3.40 12.43
N THR A 52 23.77 4.42 11.58
CA THR A 52 23.37 5.76 12.01
C THR A 52 21.85 5.80 12.21
N LYS A 53 21.43 5.86 13.48
CA LYS A 53 20.05 6.11 13.90
C LYS A 53 19.92 7.57 14.32
N VAL A 54 18.93 8.27 13.78
CA VAL A 54 18.66 9.67 14.12
C VAL A 54 17.29 9.81 14.75
N LYS A 55 17.25 10.20 16.04
CA LYS A 55 16.01 10.47 16.77
C LYS A 55 15.89 11.97 16.91
N TYR A 56 14.88 12.57 16.29
CA TYR A 56 14.59 13.98 16.48
C TYR A 56 13.80 14.18 17.78
N PRO A 57 14.06 15.26 18.53
CA PRO A 57 13.37 15.54 19.79
C PRO A 57 11.91 15.96 19.57
N GLY A 58 11.11 15.93 20.63
CA GLY A 58 9.71 16.38 20.62
C GLY A 58 8.86 15.61 19.61
N ILE A 59 8.09 16.33 18.78
CA ILE A 59 7.24 15.75 17.74
C ILE A 59 8.01 15.18 16.55
N GLY A 60 9.31 15.45 16.43
CA GLY A 60 10.13 15.18 15.24
C GLY A 60 10.63 16.48 14.59
N ILE A 61 11.30 16.37 13.43
CA ILE A 61 11.52 17.53 12.56
C ILE A 61 10.31 17.67 11.64
N GLU A 62 9.59 18.77 11.83
CA GLU A 62 8.64 19.24 10.83
C GLU A 62 9.40 19.77 9.61
N VAL A 63 9.07 19.23 8.45
CA VAL A 63 9.51 19.74 7.16
C VAL A 63 8.28 20.29 6.45
N LYS A 64 8.30 21.59 6.14
CA LYS A 64 7.34 22.22 5.22
C LYS A 64 7.91 22.26 3.81
N ARG A 65 7.02 22.23 2.83
CA ARG A 65 7.32 22.22 1.39
C ARG A 65 8.21 23.39 0.92
N THR A 66 7.88 24.63 1.31
CA THR A 66 8.48 25.85 0.75
C THR A 66 9.65 26.43 1.54
N SER A 67 9.97 25.90 2.72
CA SER A 67 11.01 26.44 3.62
C SER A 67 12.41 25.86 3.37
N GLY A 68 12.53 24.78 2.58
CA GLY A 68 13.77 24.03 2.42
C GLY A 68 14.23 23.39 3.74
N ASP A 69 13.27 22.92 4.54
CA ASP A 69 13.50 22.41 5.88
C ASP A 69 14.11 21.00 5.91
N GLU A 70 14.19 20.28 4.79
CA GLU A 70 14.86 18.98 4.77
C GLU A 70 16.37 19.09 5.08
N ARG A 71 16.95 20.30 4.95
CA ARG A 71 18.29 20.65 5.47
C ARG A 71 18.41 20.50 6.99
N LYS A 72 17.30 20.55 7.74
CA LYS A 72 17.20 20.32 9.20
C LYS A 72 17.30 18.83 9.55
N LEU A 73 17.09 17.90 8.60
CA LEU A 73 17.23 16.45 8.81
C LEU A 73 18.72 16.04 8.91
N LYS A 74 19.47 16.59 9.88
CA LYS A 74 20.88 16.23 10.12
C LYS A 74 21.01 14.73 10.42
N GLY A 75 22.14 14.12 10.05
CA GLY A 75 22.38 12.67 10.21
C GLY A 75 21.73 11.74 9.18
N THR A 76 20.87 12.24 8.28
CA THR A 76 20.23 11.42 7.22
C THR A 76 20.89 11.65 5.84
N PRO A 77 20.91 10.64 4.95
CA PRO A 77 21.53 10.74 3.63
C PRO A 77 20.74 11.67 2.71
N ARG A 78 21.43 12.25 1.71
CA ARG A 78 20.82 13.14 0.70
C ARG A 78 19.64 12.48 -0.03
N SER A 79 19.66 11.15 -0.20
CA SER A 79 18.55 10.38 -0.78
C SER A 79 17.28 10.43 0.06
N PHE A 80 17.38 10.23 1.38
CA PHE A 80 16.21 10.31 2.27
C PHE A 80 15.68 11.75 2.37
N LYS A 81 16.56 12.76 2.37
CA LYS A 81 16.13 14.18 2.30
C LYS A 81 15.39 14.52 1.01
N LYS A 82 15.90 14.04 -0.13
CA LYS A 82 15.23 14.21 -1.43
C LYS A 82 13.88 13.50 -1.43
N PHE A 83 13.81 12.29 -0.87
CA PHE A 83 12.57 11.55 -0.68
C PHE A 83 11.55 12.32 0.18
N ILE A 84 11.93 12.85 1.34
CA ILE A 84 10.99 13.62 2.20
C ILE A 84 10.53 14.92 1.53
N ARG A 85 11.38 15.59 0.75
CA ARG A 85 10.93 16.75 -0.06
C ARG A 85 9.95 16.32 -1.16
N ALA A 86 10.22 15.23 -1.86
CA ALA A 86 9.29 14.67 -2.84
C ALA A 86 7.95 14.29 -2.19
N ARG A 87 7.98 13.62 -1.03
CA ARG A 87 6.77 13.26 -0.27
C ARG A 87 5.95 14.49 0.15
N LEU A 88 6.57 15.67 0.32
CA LEU A 88 5.86 16.94 0.57
C LEU A 88 5.20 17.55 -0.67
N ASP A 89 5.80 17.38 -1.84
CA ASP A 89 5.15 17.68 -3.12
C ASP A 89 3.98 16.69 -3.34
N GLU A 90 4.19 15.39 -3.11
CA GLU A 90 3.12 14.37 -3.16
C GLU A 90 1.96 14.70 -2.21
N LEU A 91 2.22 15.12 -0.96
CA LEU A 91 1.17 15.50 -0.01
C LEU A 91 0.50 16.85 -0.33
N PHE A 92 1.16 17.74 -1.07
CA PHE A 92 0.50 18.92 -1.66
C PHE A 92 -0.54 18.50 -2.69
N GLU A 93 -0.19 17.49 -3.47
CA GLU A 93 -0.98 16.95 -4.55
C GLU A 93 -2.14 16.09 -4.01
N GLU A 94 -1.90 15.23 -3.00
CA GLU A 94 -2.95 14.54 -2.22
C GLU A 94 -3.94 15.53 -1.56
N ALA A 95 -3.49 16.73 -1.18
CA ALA A 95 -4.32 17.81 -0.64
C ALA A 95 -4.95 18.74 -1.70
N GLY A 96 -4.73 18.47 -3.00
CA GLY A 96 -5.36 19.17 -4.12
C GLY A 96 -4.69 20.49 -4.55
N SER A 97 -3.39 20.67 -4.29
CA SER A 97 -2.50 21.66 -4.92
C SER A 97 -2.92 23.14 -4.92
N LYS A 98 -3.81 23.57 -4.02
CA LYS A 98 -4.32 24.96 -4.01
C LYS A 98 -3.20 25.92 -3.57
N PRO A 99 -3.00 27.09 -4.21
CA PRO A 99 -1.94 28.03 -3.83
C PRO A 99 -1.97 28.44 -2.34
N ARG A 100 -3.16 28.65 -1.77
CA ARG A 100 -3.37 28.94 -0.34
C ARG A 100 -2.97 27.79 0.61
N CYS A 101 -2.77 26.59 0.07
CA CYS A 101 -2.31 25.40 0.77
C CYS A 101 -0.84 25.07 0.47
N ALA A 102 -0.11 25.89 -0.31
CA ALA A 102 1.26 25.56 -0.74
C ALA A 102 2.25 25.36 0.41
N THR A 103 1.89 25.81 1.61
CA THR A 103 2.63 25.71 2.88
C THR A 103 2.04 24.70 3.87
N ALA A 104 0.87 24.11 3.58
CA ALA A 104 0.12 23.22 4.48
C ALA A 104 0.65 21.77 4.56
N PRO A 105 1.14 21.16 3.46
CA PRO A 105 1.75 19.83 3.48
C PRO A 105 2.89 19.76 4.48
N THR A 106 2.82 18.74 5.31
CA THR A 106 3.68 18.58 6.47
C THR A 106 4.12 17.13 6.56
N VAL A 107 5.43 16.90 6.55
CA VAL A 107 6.03 15.62 6.91
C VAL A 107 6.79 15.84 8.20
N VAL A 108 6.42 15.07 9.21
CA VAL A 108 7.07 15.10 10.52
C VAL A 108 7.95 13.88 10.64
N VAL A 109 9.23 14.02 10.27
CA VAL A 109 10.21 12.93 10.44
C VAL A 109 10.54 12.84 11.91
N LYS A 110 10.03 11.80 12.57
CA LYS A 110 10.32 11.50 13.97
C LYS A 110 11.67 10.81 14.09
N ARG A 111 11.94 9.86 13.19
CA ARG A 111 13.08 8.95 13.30
C ARG A 111 13.58 8.50 11.92
N PHE A 112 14.88 8.25 11.80
CA PHE A 112 15.54 7.71 10.60
C PHE A 112 16.59 6.64 10.97
N ASP A 113 16.61 5.53 10.24
CA ASP A 113 17.57 4.44 10.39
C ASP A 113 18.32 4.20 9.06
N ALA A 114 19.66 4.27 9.10
CA ALA A 114 20.52 4.11 7.94
C ALA A 114 20.37 2.76 7.19
N ARG A 115 19.75 1.76 7.82
CA ARG A 115 19.37 0.48 7.20
C ARG A 115 18.29 0.60 6.12
N GLY A 116 17.78 1.81 5.87
CA GLY A 116 16.75 2.05 4.88
C GLY A 116 15.36 2.18 5.49
N PHE A 117 15.22 2.83 6.65
CA PHE A 117 13.92 3.08 7.26
C PHE A 117 13.76 4.53 7.73
N GLY A 118 12.56 5.07 7.57
CA GLY A 118 12.16 6.41 8.00
C GLY A 118 10.76 6.35 8.60
N GLY A 119 10.53 7.06 9.71
CA GLY A 119 9.27 6.96 10.46
C GLY A 119 8.80 8.31 10.93
N GLY A 120 7.51 8.56 10.76
CA GLY A 120 6.95 9.88 10.99
C GLY A 120 5.43 9.90 11.15
N GLY A 121 4.90 11.09 10.99
CA GLY A 121 3.53 11.31 10.53
C GLY A 121 3.57 12.21 9.31
N GLU A 122 2.54 12.16 8.49
CA GLU A 122 2.40 13.01 7.32
C GLU A 122 0.95 13.41 7.09
N GLY A 123 0.74 14.56 6.46
CA GLY A 123 -0.60 15.09 6.19
C GLY A 123 -0.63 16.61 6.14
N SER A 124 -1.83 17.17 6.04
CA SER A 124 -2.04 18.61 5.88
C SER A 124 -2.70 19.20 7.13
N TYR A 125 -1.94 19.97 7.90
CA TYR A 125 -2.42 20.66 9.10
C TYR A 125 -2.45 22.18 8.88
N GLY A 126 -3.57 22.67 8.32
CA GLY A 126 -3.94 24.10 8.23
C GLY A 126 -3.25 24.91 7.10
N PRO A 127 -3.93 25.89 6.47
CA PRO A 127 -5.34 26.29 6.61
C PRO A 127 -6.30 25.41 5.78
N CYS A 128 -5.82 24.27 5.28
CA CYS A 128 -6.54 23.44 4.33
C CYS A 128 -6.98 22.13 4.95
N ALA A 129 -8.18 21.70 4.57
CA ALA A 129 -8.78 20.45 5.03
C ALA A 129 -7.86 19.27 4.71
N GLY A 130 -7.58 18.47 5.72
CA GLY A 130 -6.73 17.30 5.66
C GLY A 130 -6.68 16.64 7.03
N GLY A 131 -6.55 15.32 7.04
CA GLY A 131 -6.04 14.61 8.21
C GLY A 131 -4.51 14.55 8.15
N GLY A 132 -3.93 13.88 9.13
CA GLY A 132 -2.56 13.39 9.00
C GLY A 132 -2.39 12.12 9.80
N TYR A 133 -1.72 11.17 9.17
CA TYR A 133 -1.63 9.78 9.58
C TYR A 133 -0.20 9.42 9.94
N SER A 134 -0.06 8.34 10.69
CA SER A 134 1.22 7.73 11.03
C SER A 134 1.72 6.96 9.81
N ILE A 135 2.73 7.47 9.10
CA ILE A 135 3.37 6.82 7.94
C ILE A 135 4.77 6.29 8.26
N ILE A 136 5.19 5.26 7.54
CA ILE A 136 6.55 4.76 7.50
C ILE A 136 6.99 4.56 6.06
N TRP A 137 8.29 4.74 5.86
CA TRP A 137 8.96 4.62 4.59
C TRP A 137 10.14 3.63 4.67
N LYS A 138 10.30 2.75 3.68
CA LYS A 138 11.42 1.81 3.50
C LYS A 138 12.25 2.21 2.30
N LYS A 139 13.53 1.89 2.32
CA LYS A 139 14.41 1.93 1.16
C LYS A 139 14.45 0.57 0.48
N SER A 140 13.92 0.48 -0.74
CA SER A 140 14.04 -0.65 -1.65
C SER A 140 15.23 -0.46 -2.60
N ALA A 141 15.33 -1.29 -3.64
CA ALA A 141 16.33 -1.12 -4.70
C ALA A 141 16.03 0.10 -5.61
N SER A 142 14.75 0.42 -5.82
CA SER A 142 14.28 1.51 -6.69
C SER A 142 14.32 2.88 -6.03
N GLY A 143 14.21 2.95 -4.70
CA GLY A 143 14.20 4.23 -4.00
C GLY A 143 13.82 4.13 -2.54
N TRP A 144 13.07 5.11 -2.08
CA TRP A 144 12.37 5.10 -0.80
C TRP A 144 10.88 5.14 -1.10
N GLU A 145 10.09 4.35 -0.39
CA GLU A 145 8.66 4.18 -0.65
C GLU A 145 7.86 4.18 0.67
N PRO A 146 6.63 4.73 0.69
CA PRO A 146 5.69 4.49 1.78
C PRO A 146 5.30 3.02 1.81
N ILE A 147 5.13 2.51 3.01
CA ILE A 147 4.97 1.08 3.25
C ILE A 147 3.97 0.76 4.36
N LEU A 148 3.73 1.69 5.28
CA LEU A 148 2.54 1.58 6.13
C LEU A 148 2.07 2.93 6.65
N GLY A 149 0.88 3.31 6.21
CA GLY A 149 0.09 4.42 6.73
C GLY A 149 -1.07 3.93 7.59
N THR A 150 -1.37 4.63 8.68
CA THR A 150 -2.55 4.41 9.53
C THR A 150 -2.97 5.71 10.19
N GLN A 151 -4.27 5.94 10.38
CA GLN A 151 -4.75 7.04 11.23
C GLN A 151 -4.58 6.72 12.72
N ASP A 152 -4.71 5.44 13.07
CA ASP A 152 -4.63 4.95 14.43
C ASP A 152 -3.18 4.57 14.79
N VAL A 153 -3.00 3.47 15.50
CA VAL A 153 -1.70 2.80 15.57
C VAL A 153 -1.59 1.83 14.37
N ARG A 154 -0.40 1.34 14.04
CA ARG A 154 -0.13 0.67 12.75
C ARG A 154 -0.27 -0.84 12.82
N TYR A 155 -0.95 -1.49 11.90
CA TYR A 155 -0.97 -2.96 11.81
C TYR A 155 0.44 -3.55 11.86
N CYS A 156 0.73 -4.34 12.90
CA CYS A 156 2.07 -4.81 13.19
C CYS A 156 2.57 -5.81 12.12
N GLN A 157 1.65 -6.47 11.39
CA GLN A 157 1.94 -7.30 10.20
C GLN A 157 2.51 -6.44 9.08
N ASP A 158 1.73 -5.50 8.53
CA ASP A 158 2.19 -4.48 7.56
C ASP A 158 3.53 -3.79 7.98
N LEU A 159 3.79 -3.65 9.29
CA LEU A 159 5.06 -3.12 9.77
C LEU A 159 6.24 -4.08 9.57
N ALA A 160 6.08 -5.32 10.02
CA ALA A 160 7.11 -6.33 9.86
C ALA A 160 7.29 -6.71 8.38
N PHE A 161 6.20 -6.68 7.61
CA PHE A 161 6.13 -6.80 6.15
C PHE A 161 7.22 -6.04 5.45
N HIS A 162 7.22 -4.75 5.74
CA HIS A 162 8.12 -3.90 5.04
C HIS A 162 9.47 -3.80 5.77
N GLY A 163 9.76 -4.60 6.79
CA GLY A 163 11.09 -4.66 7.41
C GLY A 163 11.43 -3.47 8.32
N VAL A 164 10.42 -2.74 8.79
CA VAL A 164 10.47 -1.49 9.57
C VAL A 164 11.06 -1.55 10.99
N THR A 165 12.12 -0.81 11.30
CA THR A 165 12.72 -0.92 12.66
C THR A 165 11.81 -0.39 13.81
N ASN A 166 11.97 -0.88 15.05
CA ASN A 166 11.28 -0.32 16.24
C ASN A 166 11.64 1.16 16.49
N PHE A 167 12.81 1.53 15.98
CA PHE A 167 13.29 2.88 15.92
C PHE A 167 12.51 3.72 14.89
N ILE A 168 11.54 3.14 14.19
CA ILE A 168 10.84 3.78 13.06
C ILE A 168 9.34 3.67 13.25
N GLY A 169 8.79 2.46 13.44
CA GLY A 169 7.35 2.22 13.63
C GLY A 169 6.76 2.62 14.97
N GLY A 170 7.33 3.66 15.58
CA GLY A 170 6.99 4.07 16.92
C GLY A 170 7.59 3.14 17.98
N PRO A 171 7.55 3.57 19.25
CA PRO A 171 7.57 2.61 20.33
C PRO A 171 6.39 1.65 20.25
N ASP A 172 5.29 1.97 19.54
CA ASP A 172 3.96 1.34 19.64
C ASP A 172 3.24 1.11 18.25
N CYS A 173 2.49 0.00 18.08
CA CYS A 173 1.72 -0.46 16.89
C CYS A 173 0.30 -0.98 17.25
N ILE A 174 -0.59 -1.21 16.28
CA ILE A 174 -1.91 -1.88 16.41
C ILE A 174 -1.86 -3.24 15.71
N THR A 175 -2.73 -4.19 16.00
CA THR A 175 -2.87 -5.48 15.29
C THR A 175 -4.21 -5.54 14.55
N GLU A 176 -4.43 -6.41 13.55
CA GLU A 176 -5.64 -6.33 12.67
C GLU A 176 -6.99 -6.41 13.40
N ASP A 177 -6.99 -6.87 14.65
CA ASP A 177 -8.10 -6.82 15.60
C ASP A 177 -8.23 -5.48 16.39
N GLY A 178 -7.50 -4.42 16.01
CA GLY A 178 -7.64 -3.05 16.48
C GLY A 178 -6.93 -2.64 17.79
N LYS A 179 -5.91 -3.38 18.30
CA LYS A 179 -5.32 -3.12 19.65
C LYS A 179 -3.91 -2.52 19.71
N ALA A 180 -3.73 -1.42 20.44
CA ALA A 180 -2.44 -0.72 20.60
C ALA A 180 -1.44 -1.40 21.58
N ILE A 181 -0.19 -1.62 21.15
CA ILE A 181 0.91 -2.31 21.86
C ILE A 181 2.29 -1.70 21.57
N ARG A 182 3.38 -2.16 22.20
CA ARG A 182 4.79 -1.71 21.96
C ARG A 182 5.44 -2.37 20.71
N TYR A 183 5.62 -1.63 19.61
CA TYR A 183 6.16 -2.10 18.32
C TYR A 183 7.65 -2.50 18.33
N ARG A 184 7.95 -3.62 17.64
CA ARG A 184 9.30 -4.07 17.27
C ARG A 184 9.31 -4.85 15.95
N LEU A 185 10.42 -4.75 15.22
CA LEU A 185 10.62 -5.28 13.87
C LEU A 185 10.79 -6.80 13.74
N LYS A 186 10.15 -7.40 12.72
CA LYS A 186 10.40 -8.75 12.14
C LYS A 186 10.34 -8.67 10.58
N LYS A 187 10.64 -9.74 9.82
CA LYS A 187 11.06 -9.61 8.39
C LYS A 187 10.58 -10.77 7.49
N THR A 188 9.56 -11.46 7.93
CA THR A 188 9.01 -12.71 7.41
C THR A 188 7.56 -12.43 7.09
N ASP A 189 7.46 -11.51 6.16
CA ASP A 189 6.38 -10.59 5.94
C ASP A 189 6.87 -9.86 4.63
N THR A 190 6.19 -9.86 3.45
CA THR A 190 6.78 -9.49 2.11
C THR A 190 5.87 -9.36 0.82
N GLY A 191 4.72 -10.03 0.63
CA GLY A 191 3.66 -9.80 -0.40
C GLY A 191 2.23 -9.78 0.19
N SER A 192 1.65 -8.60 0.47
CA SER A 192 0.60 -8.41 1.50
C SER A 192 -0.75 -8.61 0.86
N PRO A 193 -1.42 -9.72 1.17
CA PRO A 193 -2.74 -9.91 0.69
C PRO A 193 -3.72 -9.38 1.72
N GLU A 194 -3.34 -8.68 2.81
CA GLU A 194 -4.30 -8.09 3.75
C GLU A 194 -5.37 -7.26 3.00
N ALA A 195 -5.02 -6.76 1.81
CA ALA A 195 -5.91 -6.26 0.76
C ALA A 195 -6.88 -7.26 0.07
N SER A 196 -6.46 -8.47 -0.29
CA SER A 196 -7.26 -9.53 -0.93
C SER A 196 -8.35 -10.12 -0.02
N ALA A 197 -8.16 -10.18 1.31
CA ALA A 197 -9.28 -10.46 2.22
C ALA A 197 -10.30 -9.35 2.08
N ARG A 198 -9.82 -8.10 2.15
CA ARG A 198 -10.63 -6.86 2.12
C ARG A 198 -11.57 -6.77 0.91
N ARG A 199 -11.39 -7.62 -0.12
CA ARG A 199 -12.25 -7.72 -1.31
C ARG A 199 -13.39 -8.74 -1.17
N VAL A 200 -13.12 -9.94 -0.66
CA VAL A 200 -14.15 -11.00 -0.55
C VAL A 200 -15.17 -10.68 0.55
N SER A 201 -14.77 -9.88 1.55
CA SER A 201 -15.69 -9.28 2.51
C SER A 201 -16.81 -8.46 1.87
N SER A 202 -16.47 -7.62 0.89
CA SER A 202 -17.42 -6.70 0.28
C SER A 202 -18.48 -7.41 -0.57
N LEU A 203 -18.05 -8.42 -1.36
CA LEU A 203 -18.92 -9.24 -2.21
C LEU A 203 -20.07 -9.89 -1.42
N VAL A 204 -19.74 -10.44 -0.25
CA VAL A 204 -20.73 -11.10 0.59
C VAL A 204 -21.62 -10.08 1.34
N SER A 205 -21.21 -8.81 1.40
CA SER A 205 -21.90 -7.71 2.11
C SER A 205 -22.97 -6.96 1.30
N GLY A 206 -23.19 -7.33 0.03
CA GLY A 206 -24.30 -6.80 -0.77
C GLY A 206 -24.16 -5.33 -1.20
N PHE A 207 -22.97 -4.74 -1.05
CA PHE A 207 -22.62 -3.46 -1.67
C PHE A 207 -22.18 -3.72 -3.12
N PRO A 208 -22.85 -3.18 -4.15
CA PRO A 208 -22.93 -3.81 -5.47
C PRO A 208 -21.69 -3.71 -6.42
N ASP A 209 -20.54 -3.22 -5.97
CA ASP A 209 -19.46 -2.74 -6.87
C ASP A 209 -18.08 -3.45 -6.68
N VAL A 210 -18.05 -4.78 -6.56
CA VAL A 210 -16.80 -5.56 -6.67
C VAL A 210 -16.95 -6.63 -7.77
N PRO A 211 -16.13 -6.64 -8.83
CA PRO A 211 -16.17 -7.70 -9.85
C PRO A 211 -15.56 -9.00 -9.33
N THR A 212 -16.20 -10.15 -9.59
CA THR A 212 -15.72 -11.48 -9.16
C THR A 212 -14.71 -12.10 -10.12
N GLU A 213 -14.87 -11.81 -11.41
CA GLU A 213 -14.33 -12.52 -12.60
C GLU A 213 -12.79 -12.64 -12.68
N ALA A 214 -12.05 -11.98 -11.78
CA ALA A 214 -10.59 -12.00 -11.72
C ALA A 214 -10.03 -12.16 -10.29
N LEU A 215 -10.90 -12.45 -9.31
CA LEU A 215 -10.54 -12.54 -7.90
C LEU A 215 -10.81 -13.93 -7.30
N LEU A 216 -11.66 -14.73 -7.93
CA LEU A 216 -12.08 -16.05 -7.49
C LEU A 216 -11.84 -17.08 -8.61
N SER A 217 -11.40 -18.29 -8.28
CA SER A 217 -11.51 -19.41 -9.24
C SER A 217 -12.98 -19.84 -9.43
N PRO A 218 -13.32 -20.62 -10.47
CA PRO A 218 -14.68 -21.16 -10.64
C PRO A 218 -15.20 -21.97 -9.44
N ALA A 219 -14.31 -22.57 -8.63
CA ALA A 219 -14.70 -23.27 -7.40
C ALA A 219 -15.03 -22.30 -6.25
N ALA A 220 -14.35 -21.16 -6.20
CA ALA A 220 -14.59 -20.10 -5.22
C ALA A 220 -15.83 -19.24 -5.54
N GLU A 221 -16.19 -19.09 -6.83
CA GLU A 221 -17.43 -18.40 -7.25
C GLU A 221 -18.70 -19.08 -6.71
N GLU A 222 -18.77 -20.42 -6.74
CA GLU A 222 -19.92 -21.18 -6.24
C GLU A 222 -20.10 -21.00 -4.72
N GLN A 223 -19.00 -20.96 -3.97
CA GLN A 223 -19.00 -20.79 -2.51
C GLN A 223 -19.45 -19.38 -2.09
N VAL A 224 -19.07 -18.33 -2.84
CA VAL A 224 -19.55 -16.96 -2.61
C VAL A 224 -21.06 -16.84 -2.89
N ALA A 225 -21.58 -17.48 -3.93
CA ALA A 225 -23.01 -17.42 -4.27
C ALA A 225 -23.93 -17.93 -3.14
N VAL A 226 -23.50 -18.98 -2.42
CA VAL A 226 -24.23 -19.55 -1.25
C VAL A 226 -24.31 -18.55 -0.09
N LEU A 227 -23.29 -17.71 0.10
CA LEU A 227 -23.29 -16.68 1.14
C LEU A 227 -24.18 -15.49 0.78
N THR A 228 -24.11 -15.00 -0.46
CA THR A 228 -24.94 -13.88 -0.93
C THR A 228 -26.44 -14.20 -0.87
N ALA A 229 -26.84 -15.42 -1.21
CA ALA A 229 -28.23 -15.88 -1.10
C ALA A 229 -28.80 -15.84 0.33
N LYS A 230 -27.94 -15.97 1.36
CA LYS A 230 -28.32 -15.87 2.79
C LYS A 230 -28.48 -14.41 3.29
N LYS A 231 -28.29 -13.39 2.44
CA LYS A 231 -28.23 -11.95 2.80
C LYS A 231 -27.21 -11.67 3.90
N ALA A 232 -26.02 -12.20 3.68
CA ALA A 232 -24.86 -12.09 4.55
C ALA A 232 -24.24 -10.67 4.53
N TYR A 233 -23.24 -10.46 5.39
CA TYR A 233 -22.13 -9.53 5.21
C TYR A 233 -20.87 -10.15 5.77
N VAL A 234 -19.69 -9.78 5.29
CA VAL A 234 -18.41 -10.33 5.74
C VAL A 234 -17.44 -9.21 6.11
N ASP A 235 -16.64 -9.42 7.14
CA ASP A 235 -15.58 -8.50 7.58
C ASP A 235 -14.20 -9.15 7.47
N VAL A 236 -13.14 -8.33 7.56
CA VAL A 236 -11.78 -8.75 7.20
C VAL A 236 -10.84 -8.79 8.36
N ASP A 237 -10.38 -10.02 8.54
CA ASP A 237 -9.48 -10.40 9.59
C ASP A 237 -8.03 -10.15 9.14
N THR A 238 -7.46 -10.95 8.23
CA THR A 238 -5.98 -10.99 8.06
C THR A 238 -5.49 -11.79 6.85
N CYS A 239 -4.20 -11.66 6.48
CA CYS A 239 -3.59 -12.27 5.29
C CYS A 239 -2.04 -12.37 5.28
N VAL A 240 -1.48 -13.00 4.22
CA VAL A 240 -0.16 -13.68 4.18
C VAL A 240 0.51 -13.87 2.81
N ALA A 241 1.82 -14.07 2.76
CA ALA A 241 2.48 -14.88 1.71
C ALA A 241 3.22 -16.13 2.18
N ALA A 242 3.53 -17.00 1.23
CA ALA A 242 4.69 -17.88 1.30
C ALA A 242 5.96 -17.02 1.18
N GLY A 243 6.90 -17.20 2.11
CA GLY A 243 8.02 -16.27 2.30
C GLY A 243 7.68 -15.14 3.29
N ASP A 244 6.44 -14.67 3.29
CA ASP A 244 5.86 -13.91 4.41
C ASP A 244 5.48 -14.80 5.61
N SER A 245 5.87 -16.06 5.59
CA SER A 245 5.80 -17.06 6.68
C SER A 245 4.44 -17.38 7.35
N ASP A 246 3.38 -16.61 7.13
CA ASP A 246 2.19 -16.59 8.01
C ASP A 246 1.28 -17.84 7.84
N PRO A 247 0.59 -18.36 8.88
CA PRO A 247 -0.16 -19.64 8.83
C PRO A 247 -1.21 -19.83 7.74
N LEU A 248 -1.86 -18.75 7.31
CA LEU A 248 -2.75 -18.84 6.15
C LEU A 248 -1.98 -19.29 4.91
N ALA A 249 -0.64 -19.07 4.87
CA ALA A 249 0.28 -19.31 3.77
C ALA A 249 0.69 -20.78 3.58
N GLY A 250 0.62 -21.57 4.66
CA GLY A 250 0.78 -23.03 4.58
C GLY A 250 -0.52 -23.72 4.20
N LYS A 251 -1.66 -23.19 4.68
CA LYS A 251 -2.99 -23.71 4.31
C LYS A 251 -3.34 -23.49 2.85
N LEU A 252 -2.56 -22.73 2.11
CA LEU A 252 -2.68 -22.45 0.68
C LEU A 252 -2.62 -23.67 -0.23
N GLY A 253 -1.93 -24.74 0.18
CA GLY A 253 -1.90 -25.98 -0.61
C GLY A 253 -1.20 -25.84 -1.97
N GLY A 254 -0.23 -24.94 -2.11
CA GLY A 254 0.54 -24.71 -3.34
C GLY A 254 0.47 -23.28 -3.85
N SER A 255 -0.59 -22.56 -3.48
CA SER A 255 -0.70 -21.10 -3.55
C SER A 255 0.37 -20.42 -2.63
N PRO A 256 0.95 -19.24 -2.97
CA PRO A 256 1.84 -18.46 -2.08
C PRO A 256 1.32 -17.11 -1.53
N PHE A 257 0.04 -16.74 -1.62
CA PHE A 257 -0.57 -15.61 -0.91
C PHE A 257 -1.86 -16.08 -0.19
N GLY A 258 -2.47 -15.35 0.75
CA GLY A 258 -3.64 -15.92 1.46
C GLY A 258 -4.37 -14.99 2.41
N CYS A 259 -5.65 -15.27 2.69
CA CYS A 259 -6.52 -14.37 3.45
C CYS A 259 -7.68 -15.04 4.20
N SER A 260 -8.17 -14.46 5.30
CA SER A 260 -9.37 -14.96 6.00
C SER A 260 -10.35 -13.85 6.34
N VAL A 261 -11.62 -14.25 6.36
CA VAL A 261 -12.76 -13.35 6.51
C VAL A 261 -13.92 -14.03 7.25
N THR A 262 -14.78 -13.25 7.91
CA THR A 262 -15.85 -13.76 8.79
C THR A 262 -17.24 -13.22 8.42
N ALA A 263 -18.28 -14.08 8.38
CA ALA A 263 -19.62 -13.80 7.85
C ALA A 263 -20.73 -13.63 8.92
N TYR A 264 -21.65 -12.69 8.68
CA TYR A 264 -22.75 -12.23 9.55
C TYR A 264 -24.06 -12.02 8.75
N THR A 265 -25.20 -11.81 9.42
CA THR A 265 -26.49 -11.40 8.77
C THR A 265 -26.73 -9.90 8.79
N THR A 266 -27.58 -9.40 7.89
CA THR A 266 -27.84 -7.96 7.67
C THR A 266 -29.02 -7.34 8.44
N THR A 267 -29.65 -8.05 9.39
CA THR A 267 -30.72 -7.48 10.23
C THR A 267 -30.16 -6.61 11.36
N MET A 268 -31.01 -5.82 12.02
CA MET A 268 -30.67 -4.92 13.16
C MET A 268 -29.96 -5.57 14.37
N GLN A 269 -29.75 -6.90 14.37
CA GLN A 269 -29.06 -7.66 15.42
C GLN A 269 -27.80 -8.42 14.94
N GLN A 270 -27.40 -8.32 13.67
CA GLN A 270 -26.15 -8.85 13.09
C GLN A 270 -25.63 -10.21 13.64
N LYS A 271 -26.26 -11.32 13.24
CA LYS A 271 -25.93 -12.67 13.73
C LYS A 271 -24.84 -13.33 12.87
N LYS A 272 -23.74 -13.83 13.46
CA LYS A 272 -22.71 -14.62 12.75
C LYS A 272 -23.30 -15.87 12.08
N ILE A 273 -22.80 -16.20 10.88
CA ILE A 273 -23.24 -17.34 10.05
C ILE A 273 -22.10 -18.25 9.54
N GLY A 274 -20.84 -17.81 9.51
CA GLY A 274 -19.70 -18.64 9.07
C GLY A 274 -18.35 -17.91 9.13
N SER A 275 -17.26 -18.62 8.80
CA SER A 275 -15.90 -18.08 8.62
C SER A 275 -15.23 -18.79 7.45
N TYR A 276 -14.36 -18.11 6.71
CA TYR A 276 -13.86 -18.57 5.41
C TYR A 276 -12.36 -18.30 5.21
N LEU A 277 -11.70 -19.25 4.55
CA LEU A 277 -10.32 -19.16 4.09
C LEU A 277 -10.30 -18.85 2.61
N LEU A 278 -9.48 -17.89 2.24
CA LEU A 278 -9.18 -17.47 0.88
C LEU A 278 -7.74 -17.94 0.62
N ARG A 279 -7.59 -19.07 -0.07
CA ARG A 279 -6.27 -19.50 -0.56
C ARG A 279 -5.90 -18.63 -1.74
N ILE A 280 -4.68 -18.10 -1.86
CA ILE A 280 -4.34 -17.15 -2.93
C ILE A 280 -3.03 -17.53 -3.65
N ASP A 281 -3.00 -17.66 -4.97
CA ASP A 281 -1.79 -18.12 -5.71
C ASP A 281 -0.69 -17.05 -5.93
N GLU A 282 0.36 -17.34 -6.73
CA GLU A 282 1.53 -16.44 -6.98
C GLU A 282 1.11 -15.13 -7.67
N ASP A 283 -0.09 -15.13 -8.26
CA ASP A 283 -0.69 -14.02 -8.98
C ASP A 283 -1.73 -13.27 -8.12
N PHE A 284 -1.79 -13.58 -6.82
CA PHE A 284 -2.74 -13.03 -5.84
C PHE A 284 -4.24 -13.32 -6.15
N LEU A 285 -4.57 -14.42 -6.86
CA LEU A 285 -5.95 -14.88 -7.12
C LEU A 285 -6.51 -15.77 -6.00
N VAL A 286 -7.72 -15.53 -5.49
CA VAL A 286 -8.35 -16.46 -4.53
C VAL A 286 -8.77 -17.76 -5.23
N THR A 287 -7.99 -18.82 -5.02
CA THR A 287 -8.20 -20.12 -5.67
C THR A 287 -9.33 -20.93 -5.02
N GLU A 288 -9.67 -20.69 -3.76
CA GLU A 288 -10.70 -21.44 -3.02
C GLU A 288 -11.25 -20.64 -1.83
N LEU A 289 -12.56 -20.73 -1.56
CA LEU A 289 -13.27 -20.23 -0.37
C LEU A 289 -13.59 -21.37 0.60
N VAL A 290 -12.58 -21.91 1.28
CA VAL A 290 -12.79 -23.05 2.19
C VAL A 290 -13.60 -22.57 3.40
N GLU A 291 -14.78 -23.15 3.61
CA GLU A 291 -15.54 -22.96 4.84
C GLU A 291 -14.71 -23.48 6.02
N LEU A 292 -14.36 -22.56 6.92
CA LEU A 292 -13.62 -22.86 8.13
C LEU A 292 -14.62 -23.26 9.22
N ALA A 293 -14.77 -24.58 9.37
CA ALA A 293 -15.53 -25.22 10.43
C ALA A 293 -15.04 -24.84 11.84
#